data_AF-A0A3S0VGJ2-F1
#
_entry.id   AF-A0A3S0VGJ2-F1
#
_cell.length_a   1.000
_cell.length_b   1.000
_cell.length_c   1.000
_cell.angle_alpha   90.00
_cell.angle_beta   90.00
_cell.angle_gamma   90.00
#
_symmetry.space_group_name_H-M   'P 1'
#
loop_
_entity.id
_entity.type
_entity.pdbx_description
1 polymer ?
#
loop_
_entity_poly.entity_id
_entity_poly.type
_entity_poly.pdbx_seq_one_letter_code
_entity_poly.pdbx_strand_id
1 'polypeptide(L)'
;MAGGVSGGLWYNNDISDANSEWTLVDGFWSNTTVSCITSDPNNPQIFYVGTGEVETGDFSGLGIWKTTNGGATWQQVFNLENGYTSGVKRGMYNVPAIKVVNNNGVSEVYAGVAGTYFGETGTFAGLYEAGLYKSTDGTNFTLVNSLLSTATRGYDIQDIEVGADNSIWVATRQSRFTGSASGEEFQIYRLWCYFYECL
;
A
#
# COMPACT_ATOMS: atom_id res chain seq x y z
N MET A 1 -0.88 -12.16 12.90
CA MET A 1 -0.68 -10.71 13.12
C MET A 1 -1.98 -9.99 12.85
N ALA A 2 -2.22 -8.87 13.53
CA ALA A 2 -3.38 -8.01 13.34
C ALA A 2 -2.94 -6.55 13.47
N GLY A 3 -3.60 -5.63 12.78
CA GLY A 3 -3.28 -4.20 12.84
C GLY A 3 -4.54 -3.36 12.86
N GLY A 4 -4.41 -2.10 13.28
CA GLY A 4 -5.52 -1.15 13.26
C GLY A 4 -5.06 0.30 13.11
N VAL A 5 -5.99 1.16 12.72
CA VAL A 5 -5.81 2.63 12.65
C VAL A 5 -5.59 3.15 14.07
N SER A 6 -4.49 3.87 14.30
CA SER A 6 -4.07 4.36 15.62
C SER A 6 -3.83 3.29 16.70
N GLY A 7 -3.93 2.01 16.34
CA GLY A 7 -3.78 0.87 17.26
C GLY A 7 -2.45 0.14 17.14
N GLY A 8 -1.67 0.39 16.08
CA GLY A 8 -0.40 -0.28 15.83
C GLY A 8 -0.55 -1.70 15.28
N LEU A 9 0.58 -2.43 15.24
CA LEU A 9 0.65 -3.82 14.80
C LEU A 9 0.80 -4.75 16.01
N TRP A 10 0.10 -5.88 15.99
CA TRP A 10 0.07 -6.86 17.06
C TRP A 10 0.34 -8.26 16.52
N TYR A 11 0.97 -9.10 17.33
CA TYR A 11 1.20 -10.51 17.04
C TYR A 11 0.74 -11.40 18.19
N ASN A 12 0.41 -12.63 17.84
CA ASN A 12 0.12 -13.70 18.77
C ASN A 12 0.76 -14.96 18.16
N ASN A 13 1.55 -15.68 18.95
CA ASN A 13 2.32 -16.82 18.48
C ASN A 13 1.48 -18.12 18.39
N ASP A 14 0.36 -18.18 19.11
CA ASP A 14 -0.57 -19.30 19.06
C ASP A 14 -1.99 -18.81 19.32
N ILE A 15 -2.71 -18.47 18.25
CA ILE A 15 -4.10 -18.01 18.34
C ILE A 15 -5.09 -19.10 18.79
N SER A 16 -4.64 -20.36 18.92
CA SER A 16 -5.48 -21.48 19.36
C SER A 16 -5.36 -21.77 20.86
N ASP A 17 -4.31 -21.29 21.52
CA ASP A 17 -4.17 -21.34 22.96
C ASP A 17 -4.90 -20.16 23.61
N ALA A 18 -5.88 -20.46 24.46
CA ALA A 18 -6.65 -19.46 25.20
C ALA A 18 -5.79 -18.62 26.18
N ASN A 19 -4.58 -19.08 26.50
CA ASN A 19 -3.64 -18.36 27.37
C ASN A 19 -2.62 -17.53 26.58
N SER A 20 -2.60 -17.62 25.25
CA SER A 20 -1.69 -16.84 24.43
C SER A 20 -2.25 -15.43 24.19
N GLU A 21 -1.52 -14.43 24.66
CA GLU A 21 -1.94 -13.03 24.57
C GLU A 21 -1.40 -12.32 23.32
N TRP A 22 -2.15 -11.33 22.84
CA TRP A 22 -1.68 -10.44 21.77
C TRP A 22 -0.64 -9.48 22.33
N THR A 23 0.55 -9.48 21.73
CA THR A 23 1.64 -8.59 22.09
C THR A 23 1.76 -7.50 21.03
N LEU A 24 1.88 -6.24 21.48
CA LEU A 24 2.16 -5.12 20.59
C LEU A 24 3.55 -5.32 19.99
N VAL A 25 3.66 -5.14 18.67
CA VAL A 25 4.97 -5.03 18.01
C VAL A 25 5.56 -3.70 18.44
N ASP A 26 6.41 -3.74 19.46
CA ASP A 26 7.09 -2.57 19.99
C ASP A 26 8.21 -2.13 19.05
N GLY A 27 8.39 -0.82 18.94
CA GLY A 27 9.32 -0.18 18.05
C GLY A 27 8.84 1.21 17.66
N PHE A 28 9.78 2.13 17.48
CA PHE A 28 9.56 3.48 16.99
C PHE A 28 9.11 3.48 15.52
N TRP A 29 7.94 2.93 15.24
CA TRP A 29 7.30 3.06 13.94
C TRP A 29 6.89 4.52 13.84
N SER A 30 7.36 5.20 12.80
CA SER A 30 6.98 6.59 12.57
C SER A 30 5.48 6.76 12.28
N ASN A 31 4.72 5.67 12.20
CA ASN A 31 3.28 5.64 11.99
C ASN A 31 2.63 4.40 12.64
N THR A 32 1.62 4.59 13.48
CA THR A 32 0.83 3.51 14.13
C THR A 32 -0.43 3.13 13.36
N THR A 33 -0.69 3.81 12.24
CA THR A 33 -1.89 3.60 11.42
C THR A 33 -1.62 2.48 10.43
N VAL A 34 -2.01 1.26 10.79
CA VAL A 34 -1.88 0.09 9.91
C VAL A 34 -3.15 -0.03 9.06
N SER A 35 -3.02 0.12 7.74
CA SER A 35 -4.12 -0.04 6.78
C SER A 35 -4.23 -1.46 6.24
N CYS A 36 -3.09 -2.09 5.97
CA CYS A 36 -3.05 -3.45 5.45
C CYS A 36 -1.81 -4.20 5.90
N ILE A 37 -1.93 -5.53 5.89
CA ILE A 37 -0.83 -6.45 6.13
C ILE A 37 -0.96 -7.64 5.17
N THR A 38 0.16 -8.11 4.65
CA THR A 38 0.19 -9.30 3.79
C THR A 38 1.47 -10.10 4.00
N SER A 39 1.39 -11.42 3.81
CA SER A 39 2.52 -12.34 3.90
C SER A 39 3.03 -12.72 2.50
N ASP A 40 4.32 -12.96 2.38
CA ASP A 40 4.89 -13.51 1.16
C ASP A 40 4.56 -15.02 1.02
N PRO A 41 3.91 -15.46 -0.07
CA PRO A 41 3.61 -16.88 -0.29
C PRO A 41 4.86 -17.75 -0.53
N ASN A 42 5.99 -17.17 -0.95
CA ASN A 42 7.25 -17.89 -1.16
C ASN A 42 8.08 -18.01 0.12
N ASN A 43 7.89 -17.13 1.10
CA ASN A 43 8.61 -17.16 2.36
C ASN A 43 7.74 -16.65 3.52
N PRO A 44 7.24 -17.53 4.41
CA PRO A 44 6.35 -17.15 5.49
C PRO A 44 7.03 -16.32 6.60
N GLN A 45 8.34 -16.06 6.51
CA GLN A 45 9.05 -15.13 7.39
C GLN A 45 8.96 -13.68 6.90
N ILE A 46 8.49 -13.45 5.66
CA ILE A 46 8.39 -12.13 5.06
C ILE A 46 6.96 -11.62 5.12
N PHE A 47 6.79 -10.42 5.68
CA PHE A 47 5.52 -9.71 5.69
C PHE A 47 5.73 -8.25 5.31
N TYR A 48 4.67 -7.67 4.78
CA TYR A 48 4.57 -6.26 4.42
C TYR A 48 3.41 -5.61 5.14
N VAL A 49 3.61 -4.38 5.60
CA VAL A 49 2.59 -3.56 6.25
C VAL A 49 2.49 -2.22 5.54
N GLY A 50 1.30 -1.91 5.04
CA GLY A 50 0.96 -0.59 4.55
C GLY A 50 0.46 0.29 5.68
N THR A 51 0.77 1.58 5.61
CA THR A 51 0.35 2.55 6.62
C THR A 51 -0.57 3.63 6.06
N GLY A 52 -1.34 4.26 6.94
CA GLY A 52 -2.24 5.36 6.65
C GLY A 52 -3.70 4.98 6.70
N GLU A 53 -4.57 5.98 6.60
CA GLU A 53 -6.00 5.82 6.61
C GLU A 53 -6.60 6.64 5.47
N VAL A 54 -7.26 5.91 4.58
CA VAL A 54 -7.72 6.46 3.32
C VAL A 54 -9.15 7.02 3.46
N GLU A 55 -9.97 6.47 4.37
CA GLU A 55 -11.41 6.72 4.46
C GLU A 55 -11.79 8.07 5.09
N THR A 56 -11.33 8.37 6.29
CA THR A 56 -11.61 9.65 6.97
C THR A 56 -10.64 10.74 6.54
N GLY A 57 -9.39 10.35 6.25
CA GLY A 57 -8.30 11.28 5.98
C GLY A 57 -7.68 11.89 7.24
N ASP A 58 -7.98 11.35 8.43
CA ASP A 58 -7.48 11.87 9.71
C ASP A 58 -6.00 11.52 9.94
N PHE A 59 -5.56 10.35 9.45
CA PHE A 59 -4.19 9.88 9.59
C PHE A 59 -3.58 9.49 8.25
N SER A 60 -2.54 10.22 7.82
CA SER A 60 -1.78 9.83 6.61
C SER A 60 -0.74 8.77 6.92
N GLY A 61 -0.50 7.90 5.93
CA GLY A 61 0.57 6.91 5.96
C GLY A 61 1.95 7.50 5.70
N LEU A 62 2.96 6.66 5.97
CA LEU A 62 4.37 6.90 5.64
C LEU A 62 4.93 5.74 4.79
N GLY A 63 4.07 5.05 4.05
CA GLY A 63 4.47 3.98 3.13
C GLY A 63 4.53 2.59 3.75
N ILE A 64 5.50 1.77 3.33
CA ILE A 64 5.51 0.31 3.56
C ILE A 64 6.65 -0.10 4.50
N TRP A 65 6.30 -0.92 5.48
CA TRP A 65 7.23 -1.63 6.35
C TRP A 65 7.33 -3.10 5.95
N LYS A 66 8.52 -3.67 6.04
CA LYS A 66 8.83 -5.06 5.74
C LYS A 66 9.54 -5.71 6.91
N THR A 67 9.20 -6.97 7.17
CA THR A 67 10.00 -7.88 8.00
C THR A 67 10.49 -9.03 7.15
N THR A 68 11.60 -9.66 7.54
CA THR A 68 12.12 -10.90 6.93
C THR A 68 12.38 -11.99 7.97
N ASN A 69 11.93 -11.79 9.21
CA ASN A 69 12.14 -12.68 10.35
C ASN A 69 10.86 -12.85 11.18
N GLY A 70 9.73 -13.02 10.50
CA GLY A 70 8.46 -13.36 11.14
C GLY A 70 7.86 -12.24 11.99
N GLY A 71 8.28 -10.99 11.76
CA GLY A 71 7.79 -9.83 12.51
C GLY A 71 8.65 -9.42 13.71
N ALA A 72 9.79 -10.08 13.93
CA ALA A 72 10.69 -9.72 15.04
C ALA A 72 11.35 -8.34 14.85
N THR A 73 11.70 -7.99 13.60
CA THR A 73 12.20 -6.64 13.27
C THR A 73 11.59 -6.15 11.96
N TRP A 74 11.42 -4.83 11.86
CA TRP A 74 10.78 -4.17 10.72
C TRP A 74 11.66 -3.06 10.16
N GLN A 75 11.66 -2.92 8.83
CA GLN A 75 12.35 -1.88 8.09
C GLN A 75 11.36 -1.19 7.15
N GLN A 76 11.42 0.14 7.09
CA GLN A 76 10.69 0.89 6.08
C GLN A 76 11.35 0.70 4.71
N VAL A 77 10.59 0.22 3.73
CA VAL A 77 11.10 -0.14 2.39
C VAL A 77 10.43 0.64 1.26
N PHE A 78 9.42 1.43 1.57
CA PHE A 78 8.79 2.32 0.61
C PHE A 78 8.53 3.67 1.27
N ASN A 79 9.39 4.64 0.98
CA ASN A 79 9.30 6.02 1.44
C ASN A 79 9.72 6.94 0.28
N LEU A 80 8.80 7.80 -0.16
CA LEU A 80 9.04 8.74 -1.24
C LEU A 80 9.47 10.11 -0.68
N GLU A 81 9.99 10.96 -1.58
CA GLU A 81 10.56 12.26 -1.23
C GLU A 81 9.57 13.16 -0.46
N ASN A 82 10.04 13.75 0.63
CA ASN A 82 9.28 14.73 1.40
C ASN A 82 9.35 16.12 0.77
N GLY A 83 8.24 16.85 0.77
CA GLY A 83 8.21 18.22 0.27
C GLY A 83 6.89 18.92 0.54
N TYR A 84 6.89 20.24 0.49
CA TYR A 84 5.66 21.04 0.55
C TYR A 84 5.72 22.18 -0.45
N THR A 85 4.79 22.23 -1.39
CA THR A 85 4.73 23.29 -2.40
C THR A 85 3.29 23.51 -2.85
N SER A 86 2.85 24.76 -2.86
CA SER A 86 1.53 25.17 -3.38
C SER A 86 0.36 24.35 -2.82
N GLY A 87 0.33 24.10 -1.51
CA GLY A 87 -0.72 23.32 -0.86
C GLY A 87 -0.63 21.81 -1.06
N VAL A 88 0.48 21.31 -1.61
CA VAL A 88 0.73 19.88 -1.81
C VAL A 88 1.90 19.41 -0.94
N LYS A 89 1.63 18.44 -0.07
CA LYS A 89 2.58 17.75 0.79
C LYS A 89 2.96 16.41 0.16
N ARG A 90 4.24 16.23 -0.14
CA ARG A 90 4.85 14.99 -0.64
C ARG A 90 5.43 14.19 0.52
N GLY A 91 5.55 12.88 0.33
CA GLY A 91 6.05 11.96 1.35
C GLY A 91 5.03 11.55 2.43
N MET A 92 3.77 12.02 2.31
CA MET A 92 2.64 11.57 3.12
C MET A 92 1.55 11.02 2.21
N TYR A 93 1.27 9.73 2.31
CA TYR A 93 0.33 9.02 1.44
C TYR A 93 -0.09 7.72 2.11
N ASN A 94 -1.23 7.16 1.69
CA ASN A 94 -1.77 5.95 2.28
C ASN A 94 -1.44 4.74 1.40
N VAL A 95 -1.21 3.60 2.03
CA VAL A 95 -1.03 2.31 1.37
C VAL A 95 -2.18 1.38 1.78
N PRO A 96 -3.38 1.54 1.19
CA PRO A 96 -4.56 0.77 1.61
C PRO A 96 -4.48 -0.71 1.24
N ALA A 97 -3.69 -1.08 0.22
CA ALA A 97 -3.58 -2.46 -0.23
C ALA A 97 -2.16 -2.84 -0.65
N ILE A 98 -1.73 -4.04 -0.23
CA ILE A 98 -0.53 -4.71 -0.71
C ILE A 98 -0.89 -6.17 -1.02
N LYS A 99 -0.48 -6.67 -2.18
CA LYS A 99 -0.58 -8.10 -2.53
C LYS A 99 0.79 -8.61 -2.96
N VAL A 100 1.12 -9.82 -2.54
CA VAL A 100 2.33 -10.53 -2.97
C VAL A 100 1.92 -11.73 -3.80
N VAL A 101 2.47 -11.84 -5.00
CA VAL A 101 2.19 -12.92 -5.95
C VAL A 101 3.44 -13.77 -6.12
N ASN A 102 3.26 -15.08 -6.06
CA ASN A 102 4.31 -16.00 -6.49
C ASN A 102 4.30 -16.11 -8.02
N ASN A 103 5.32 -15.55 -8.66
CA ASN A 103 5.58 -15.72 -10.08
C ASN A 103 6.78 -16.64 -10.28
N ASN A 104 6.54 -17.96 -10.31
CA ASN A 104 7.58 -18.99 -10.52
C ASN A 104 8.77 -18.89 -9.53
N GLY A 105 8.48 -18.69 -8.26
CA GLY A 105 9.45 -18.56 -7.17
C GLY A 105 9.94 -17.13 -6.94
N VAL A 106 9.56 -16.18 -7.79
CA VAL A 106 9.80 -14.75 -7.57
C VAL A 106 8.59 -14.13 -6.86
N SER A 107 8.84 -13.46 -5.74
CA SER A 107 7.81 -12.69 -5.03
C SER A 107 7.62 -11.33 -5.69
N GLU A 108 6.53 -11.16 -6.42
CA GLU A 108 6.14 -9.87 -6.96
C GLU A 108 5.22 -9.14 -5.98
N VAL A 109 5.63 -7.97 -5.52
CA VAL A 109 4.87 -7.16 -4.57
C VAL A 109 4.19 -6.02 -5.31
N TYR A 110 2.87 -5.95 -5.19
CA TYR A 110 2.04 -4.88 -5.71
C TYR A 110 1.54 -4.04 -4.55
N ALA A 111 1.73 -2.72 -4.62
CA ALA A 111 1.30 -1.78 -3.61
C ALA A 111 0.42 -0.69 -4.21
N GLY A 112 -0.77 -0.55 -3.67
CA GLY A 112 -1.71 0.50 -4.02
C GLY A 112 -1.43 1.72 -3.16
N VAL A 113 -1.29 2.88 -3.78
CA VAL A 113 -1.04 4.15 -3.09
C VAL A 113 -2.18 5.11 -3.39
N ALA A 114 -2.66 5.80 -2.35
CA ALA A 114 -3.72 6.78 -2.43
C ALA A 114 -3.36 8.07 -1.69
N GLY A 115 -3.77 9.20 -2.26
CA GLY A 115 -3.67 10.51 -1.62
C GLY A 115 -4.81 10.79 -0.64
N THR A 116 -4.64 11.85 0.15
CA THR A 116 -5.65 12.41 1.08
C THR A 116 -5.74 13.93 0.91
N TYR A 117 -6.92 14.49 1.21
CA TYR A 117 -7.12 15.93 1.33
C TYR A 117 -7.50 16.29 2.77
N PHE A 118 -6.72 17.18 3.37
CA PHE A 118 -6.97 17.71 4.72
C PHE A 118 -7.81 18.98 4.61
N GLY A 119 -9.12 18.86 4.82
CA GLY A 119 -10.08 19.96 4.66
C GLY A 119 -9.81 21.16 5.57
N GLU A 120 -9.35 20.92 6.79
CA GLU A 120 -9.05 21.98 7.77
C GLU A 120 -7.89 22.90 7.33
N THR A 121 -6.92 22.34 6.61
CA THR A 121 -5.69 23.05 6.20
C THR A 121 -5.64 23.34 4.70
N GLY A 122 -6.65 22.91 3.94
CA GLY A 122 -6.65 23.01 2.48
C GLY A 122 -5.47 22.32 1.80
N THR A 123 -4.91 21.28 2.44
CA THR A 123 -3.66 20.64 2.00
C THR A 123 -3.91 19.28 1.38
N PHE A 124 -3.28 19.04 0.24
CA PHE A 124 -3.25 17.74 -0.42
C PHE A 124 -2.02 16.96 0.01
N ALA A 125 -2.16 15.68 0.35
CA ALA A 125 -1.06 14.78 0.66
C ALA A 125 -1.07 13.59 -0.30
N GLY A 126 0.11 13.21 -0.82
CA GLY A 126 0.25 11.99 -1.63
C GLY A 126 -0.20 12.13 -3.08
N LEU A 127 -0.38 13.37 -3.53
CA LEU A 127 -0.97 13.70 -4.83
C LEU A 127 -0.11 13.24 -6.01
N TYR A 128 1.22 13.29 -5.88
CA TYR A 128 2.13 12.84 -6.93
C TYR A 128 2.59 11.40 -6.72
N GLU A 129 2.14 10.79 -5.63
CA GLU A 129 2.53 9.47 -5.16
C GLU A 129 1.41 8.44 -5.32
N ALA A 130 0.16 8.85 -5.56
CA ALA A 130 -0.95 7.95 -5.84
C ALA A 130 -0.68 7.09 -7.08
N GLY A 131 -1.07 5.82 -7.05
CA GLY A 131 -0.89 4.88 -8.15
C GLY A 131 -0.63 3.44 -7.69
N LEU A 132 -0.51 2.54 -8.68
CA LEU A 132 -0.07 1.16 -8.45
C LEU A 132 1.44 1.07 -8.60
N TYR A 133 2.11 0.48 -7.62
CA TYR A 133 3.54 0.23 -7.64
C TYR A 133 3.83 -1.27 -7.66
N LYS A 134 4.93 -1.66 -8.32
CA LYS A 134 5.43 -3.04 -8.37
C LYS A 134 6.87 -3.12 -7.87
N SER A 135 7.20 -4.19 -7.16
CA SER A 135 8.57 -4.57 -6.77
C SER A 135 8.79 -6.07 -6.99
N THR A 136 10.00 -6.47 -7.36
CA THR A 136 10.41 -7.88 -7.52
C THR A 136 11.51 -8.32 -6.54
N ASP A 137 12.09 -7.37 -5.79
CA ASP A 137 13.00 -7.62 -4.68
C ASP A 137 12.35 -7.30 -3.30
N GLY A 138 11.14 -6.74 -3.36
CA GLY A 138 10.38 -6.36 -2.19
C GLY A 138 10.98 -5.19 -1.42
N THR A 139 11.85 -4.38 -2.03
CA THR A 139 12.44 -3.17 -1.43
C THR A 139 12.46 -1.99 -2.38
N ASN A 140 12.56 -2.22 -3.69
CA ASN A 140 12.57 -1.18 -4.70
C ASN A 140 11.25 -1.23 -5.47
N PHE A 141 10.44 -0.18 -5.30
CA PHE A 141 9.11 -0.07 -5.91
C PHE A 141 9.13 0.89 -7.09
N THR A 142 8.48 0.49 -8.18
CA THR A 142 8.37 1.26 -9.41
C THR A 142 6.91 1.47 -9.78
N LEU A 143 6.58 2.67 -10.28
CA LEU A 143 5.21 3.00 -10.68
C LEU A 143 4.82 2.21 -11.94
N VAL A 144 3.62 1.62 -11.91
CA VAL A 144 3.04 0.90 -13.05
C VAL A 144 2.28 1.87 -13.95
N ASN A 145 2.98 2.43 -14.94
CA ASN A 145 2.45 3.48 -15.82
C ASN A 145 1.36 3.01 -16.79
N SER A 146 1.23 1.72 -17.07
CA SER A 146 0.26 1.18 -18.03
C SER A 146 -1.20 1.41 -17.63
N LEU A 147 -1.45 1.74 -16.36
CA LEU A 147 -2.77 2.16 -15.89
C LEU A 147 -3.13 3.59 -16.34
N LEU A 148 -2.15 4.45 -16.60
CA LEU A 148 -2.33 5.89 -16.87
C LEU A 148 -2.66 6.17 -18.34
N SER A 149 -3.82 5.71 -18.83
CA SER A 149 -4.18 5.90 -20.25
C SER A 149 -4.55 7.36 -20.61
N THR A 150 -5.05 8.14 -19.64
CA THR A 150 -5.46 9.55 -19.85
C THR A 150 -5.18 10.47 -18.65
N ALA A 151 -4.74 9.91 -17.52
CA ALA A 151 -4.51 10.67 -16.30
C ALA A 151 -3.08 11.23 -16.26
N THR A 152 -2.93 12.52 -15.95
CA THR A 152 -1.62 13.17 -15.72
C THR A 152 -1.08 12.90 -14.30
N ARG A 153 -1.83 12.14 -13.50
CA ARG A 153 -1.58 11.82 -12.08
C ARG A 153 -2.07 10.39 -11.84
N GLY A 154 -1.48 9.66 -10.89
CA GLY A 154 -1.87 8.28 -10.65
C GLY A 154 -3.23 8.13 -9.97
N TYR A 155 -3.83 6.95 -10.15
CA TYR A 155 -5.12 6.60 -9.56
C TYR A 155 -4.99 6.31 -8.06
N ASP A 156 -5.96 6.76 -7.27
CA ASP A 156 -6.06 6.37 -5.86
C ASP A 156 -6.49 4.90 -5.77
N ILE A 157 -5.52 3.99 -5.65
CA ILE A 157 -5.76 2.56 -5.51
C ILE A 157 -6.31 2.31 -4.10
N GLN A 158 -7.42 1.57 -3.99
CA GLN A 158 -8.04 1.18 -2.73
C GLN A 158 -7.81 -0.29 -2.42
N ASP A 159 -7.93 -1.12 -3.45
CA ASP A 159 -7.79 -2.56 -3.30
C ASP A 159 -7.08 -3.15 -4.51
N ILE A 160 -6.43 -4.29 -4.29
CA ILE A 160 -5.72 -5.05 -5.30
C ILE A 160 -6.18 -6.49 -5.14
N GLU A 161 -6.56 -7.15 -6.22
CA GLU A 161 -6.85 -8.58 -6.22
C GLU A 161 -6.09 -9.30 -7.32
N VAL A 162 -5.83 -10.58 -7.08
CA VAL A 162 -5.01 -11.41 -7.95
C VAL A 162 -5.89 -12.54 -8.49
N GLY A 163 -6.03 -12.59 -9.81
CA GLY A 163 -6.74 -13.66 -10.49
C GLY A 163 -5.97 -14.98 -10.43
N ALA A 164 -6.67 -16.10 -10.62
CA ALA A 164 -6.08 -17.44 -10.66
C ALA A 164 -5.03 -17.62 -11.78
N ASP A 165 -5.04 -16.72 -12.77
CA ASP A 165 -4.11 -16.65 -13.89
C ASP A 165 -2.98 -15.62 -13.67
N ASN A 166 -2.76 -15.18 -12.41
CA ASN A 166 -1.85 -14.09 -12.03
C ASN A 166 -2.19 -12.73 -12.66
N SER A 167 -3.41 -12.53 -13.17
CA SER A 167 -3.85 -11.18 -13.53
C SER A 167 -4.00 -10.29 -12.31
N ILE A 168 -3.58 -9.04 -12.41
CA ILE A 168 -3.73 -8.07 -11.33
C ILE A 168 -4.96 -7.22 -11.63
N TRP A 169 -5.85 -7.17 -10.65
CA TRP A 169 -7.07 -6.37 -10.64
C TRP A 169 -6.89 -5.28 -9.59
N VAL A 170 -7.21 -4.04 -9.93
CA VAL A 170 -7.16 -2.93 -8.95
C VAL A 170 -8.49 -2.22 -8.91
N ALA A 171 -8.93 -1.88 -7.70
CA ALA A 171 -10.05 -1.00 -7.46
C ALA A 171 -9.53 0.42 -7.17
N THR A 172 -10.17 1.41 -7.77
CA THR A 172 -9.82 2.82 -7.59
C THR A 172 -11.00 3.58 -6.98
N ARG A 173 -10.71 4.65 -6.25
CA ARG A 173 -11.74 5.62 -5.82
C ARG A 173 -11.68 6.89 -6.65
N GLN A 174 -12.75 7.69 -6.56
CA GLN A 174 -12.78 9.03 -7.12
C GLN A 174 -11.67 9.89 -6.50
N SER A 175 -10.76 10.35 -7.36
CA SER A 175 -9.78 11.36 -7.01
C SER A 175 -10.51 12.66 -6.64
N ARG A 176 -10.38 13.14 -5.39
CA ARG A 176 -10.98 14.42 -4.90
C ARG A 176 -10.46 15.68 -5.62
N PHE A 177 -9.66 15.56 -6.68
CA PHE A 177 -8.72 16.59 -7.12
C PHE A 177 -9.07 17.31 -8.44
N THR A 178 -9.86 16.71 -9.34
CA THR A 178 -10.05 17.26 -10.70
C THR A 178 -11.49 17.37 -11.16
N GLY A 179 -12.45 16.76 -10.44
CA GLY A 179 -13.78 16.49 -11.03
C GLY A 179 -13.73 15.55 -12.24
N SER A 180 -12.54 15.13 -12.67
CA SER A 180 -12.30 14.13 -13.69
C SER A 180 -12.26 12.79 -13.00
N ALA A 181 -13.27 11.99 -13.30
CA ALA A 181 -13.42 10.64 -12.80
C ALA A 181 -12.15 9.81 -13.05
N SER A 182 -11.54 9.33 -11.98
CA SER A 182 -11.00 7.97 -11.95
C SER A 182 -12.18 6.99 -11.82
N GLY A 183 -13.08 7.03 -12.82
CA GLY A 183 -14.35 6.32 -12.83
C GLY A 183 -15.36 6.84 -11.79
N GLU A 184 -16.55 7.21 -12.22
CA GLU A 184 -17.74 7.33 -11.34
C GLU A 184 -18.22 5.94 -10.86
N GLU A 185 -17.34 4.95 -10.88
CA GLU A 185 -17.68 3.55 -10.79
C GLU A 185 -16.42 2.80 -10.32
N PHE A 186 -16.60 1.80 -9.49
CA PHE A 186 -15.58 0.81 -9.17
C PHE A 186 -15.01 0.25 -10.48
N GLN A 187 -13.85 0.72 -10.92
CA GLN A 187 -13.24 0.25 -12.17
C GLN A 187 -12.20 -0.79 -11.84
N ILE A 188 -12.42 -2.00 -12.36
CA ILE A 188 -11.47 -3.09 -12.21
C ILE A 188 -10.58 -3.12 -13.44
N TYR A 189 -9.33 -2.70 -13.30
CA TYR A 189 -8.35 -2.78 -14.37
C TYR A 189 -7.65 -4.13 -14.33
N ARG A 190 -7.69 -4.90 -15.43
CA ARG A 190 -6.90 -6.14 -15.56
C ARG A 190 -5.56 -5.82 -16.19
N LEU A 191 -4.47 -6.03 -15.46
CA LEU A 191 -3.14 -6.12 -16.05
C LEU A 191 -2.80 -7.58 -16.31
N TRP A 192 -2.36 -7.85 -17.54
CA TRP A 192 -1.69 -9.11 -17.85
C TRP A 192 -0.23 -8.98 -17.41
N CYS A 193 0.23 -9.90 -16.55
CA CYS A 193 1.65 -10.07 -16.29
C CYS A 193 2.26 -10.89 -17.44
N TYR A 194 2.34 -10.33 -18.65
CA TYR A 194 3.10 -10.96 -19.73
C TYR A 194 4.61 -10.78 -19.48
N PHE A 195 5.37 -11.85 -19.72
CA PHE A 195 6.81 -11.98 -19.47
C PHE A 195 7.71 -10.99 -20.21
N TYR A 196 7.16 -10.13 -21.07
CA TYR A 196 7.91 -9.21 -21.91
C TYR A 196 7.01 -8.01 -22.20
N GLU A 197 7.20 -6.89 -21.51
CA GLU A 197 7.02 -5.53 -22.06
C GLU A 197 7.32 -4.51 -20.95
N CYS A 198 8.61 -4.23 -20.83
CA CYS A 198 9.14 -2.99 -20.30
C CYS A 198 9.75 -2.28 -21.52
N LEU A 199 9.00 -1.36 -22.12
CA LEU A 199 9.49 -0.30 -23.01
C LEU A 199 8.65 0.96 -22.78
#